data_AF-A0A2J5PF53-F1
#
_entry.id   AF-A0A2J5PF53-F1
#
_cell.length_a   1.000
_cell.length_b   1.000
_cell.length_c   1.000
_cell.angle_alpha   90.00
_cell.angle_beta   90.00
_cell.angle_gamma   90.00
#
_symmetry.space_group_name_H-M   'P 1'
#
loop_
_entity.id
_entity.type
_entity.pdbx_description
1 polymer ?
#
loop_
_entity_poly.entity_id
_entity_poly.type
_entity_poly.pdbx_seq_one_letter_code
_entity_poly.pdbx_strand_id
1 'polypeptide(L)'
;MTDNFFDRAKPKLNPPVSAWKEDLPENNQPQLVPPQLLWLNKINDTWLEIPRYDKGMTWWGMIPSAVLMLGFTIYSLYSIVIMKISWHLSGNILLLVVLLSFMFFLHCFLFCMKLYFVTPRDQPVRFNKKRQNVYVFKCKKDRIPWFKWPVIIT
;
A
#
# COMPACT_ATOMS: atom_id res chain seq x y z
N MET A 1 20.01 -41.04 -24.54
CA MET A 1 19.34 -40.71 -23.28
C MET A 1 19.36 -39.19 -23.14
N THR A 2 18.31 -38.52 -23.60
CA THR A 2 18.17 -37.07 -23.47
C THR A 2 17.62 -36.79 -22.08
N ASP A 3 18.49 -36.36 -21.17
CA ASP A 3 18.10 -35.84 -19.87
C ASP A 3 17.17 -34.63 -20.07
N ASN A 4 15.87 -34.82 -19.87
CA ASN A 4 14.88 -33.74 -19.94
C ASN A 4 15.15 -32.73 -18.82
N PHE A 5 15.82 -31.64 -19.15
CA PHE A 5 16.11 -30.53 -18.23
C PHE A 5 14.84 -30.00 -17.51
N PHE A 6 13.69 -30.12 -18.18
CA PHE A 6 12.37 -29.71 -17.67
C PHE A 6 11.81 -30.61 -16.57
N ASP A 7 12.17 -31.91 -16.53
CA ASP A 7 11.78 -32.82 -15.45
C ASP A 7 12.49 -32.46 -14.13
N ARG A 8 13.67 -31.81 -14.22
CA ARG A 8 14.42 -31.28 -13.08
C ARG A 8 13.97 -29.90 -12.60
N ALA A 9 13.16 -29.17 -13.38
CA ALA A 9 12.74 -27.82 -13.01
C ALA A 9 11.78 -27.91 -11.81
N LYS A 10 12.33 -27.69 -10.62
CA LYS A 10 11.56 -27.55 -9.37
C LYS A 10 11.19 -26.08 -9.20
N PRO A 11 9.95 -25.78 -8.79
CA PRO A 11 9.56 -24.42 -8.46
C PRO A 11 10.48 -23.90 -7.36
N LYS A 12 11.07 -22.72 -7.56
CA LYS A 12 11.93 -22.08 -6.56
C LYS A 12 11.14 -21.55 -5.35
N LEU A 13 9.82 -21.38 -5.50
CA LEU A 13 8.92 -20.88 -4.46
C LEU A 13 8.26 -22.04 -3.70
N ASN A 14 8.10 -21.87 -2.38
CA ASN A 14 7.38 -22.80 -1.52
C ASN A 14 6.35 -22.02 -0.66
N PRO A 15 5.03 -22.23 -0.82
CA PRO A 15 4.42 -23.16 -1.76
C PRO A 15 4.61 -22.73 -3.23
N PRO A 16 4.65 -23.69 -4.16
CA PRO A 16 4.75 -23.40 -5.57
C PRO A 16 3.47 -22.74 -6.11
N VAL A 17 3.62 -21.85 -7.08
CA VAL A 17 2.49 -21.27 -7.81
C VAL A 17 1.82 -22.39 -8.63
N SER A 18 0.48 -22.52 -8.54
CA SER A 18 -0.27 -23.50 -9.33
C SER A 18 -0.05 -23.28 -10.82
N ALA A 19 0.07 -24.35 -11.60
CA ALA A 19 0.24 -24.32 -13.06
C ALA A 19 1.50 -23.58 -13.59
N TRP A 20 2.51 -23.29 -12.77
CA TRP A 20 3.73 -22.58 -13.21
C TRP A 20 4.51 -23.25 -14.35
N LYS A 21 4.33 -24.58 -14.53
CA LYS A 21 4.93 -25.33 -15.65
C LYS A 21 4.15 -25.16 -16.95
N GLU A 22 2.84 -24.93 -16.88
CA GLU A 22 1.95 -24.81 -18.05
C GLU A 22 2.19 -23.49 -18.80
N ASP A 23 2.64 -22.45 -18.09
CA ASP A 23 3.01 -21.15 -18.68
C ASP A 23 4.38 -21.17 -19.38
N LEU A 24 5.19 -22.21 -19.20
CA LEU A 24 6.50 -22.30 -19.83
C LEU A 24 6.36 -22.94 -21.23
N PRO A 25 6.79 -22.26 -22.31
CA PRO A 25 6.81 -22.89 -23.62
C PRO A 25 7.78 -24.07 -23.60
N GLU A 26 7.37 -25.18 -24.24
CA GLU A 26 8.28 -26.28 -24.51
C GLU A 26 9.41 -25.80 -25.44
N ASN A 27 10.62 -26.32 -25.26
CA ASN A 27 11.83 -25.88 -26.00
C ASN A 27 11.67 -25.94 -27.53
N ASN A 28 10.75 -26.77 -28.02
CA ASN A 28 10.54 -27.02 -29.45
C ASN A 28 9.37 -26.20 -30.03
N GLN A 29 8.66 -25.43 -29.22
CA GLN A 29 7.52 -24.64 -29.67
C GLN A 29 7.95 -23.19 -29.95
N PRO A 30 7.69 -22.66 -31.15
CA PRO A 30 7.97 -21.25 -31.44
C PRO A 30 7.08 -20.38 -30.56
N GLN A 31 7.65 -19.31 -30.00
CA GLN A 31 6.89 -18.32 -29.26
C GLN A 31 5.89 -17.63 -30.21
N LEU A 32 4.62 -18.07 -30.17
CA LEU A 32 3.55 -17.58 -31.07
C LEU A 32 3.15 -16.13 -30.78
N VAL A 33 3.30 -15.69 -29.53
CA VAL A 33 2.91 -14.37 -29.06
C VAL A 33 4.13 -13.65 -28.50
N PRO A 34 4.46 -12.44 -29.00
CA PRO A 34 5.56 -11.67 -28.42
C PRO A 34 5.27 -11.40 -26.94
N PRO A 35 6.30 -11.42 -26.07
CA PRO A 35 6.09 -11.21 -24.66
C PRO A 35 5.52 -9.81 -24.44
N GLN A 36 4.31 -9.73 -23.92
CA GLN A 36 3.67 -8.46 -23.60
C GLN A 36 4.19 -8.00 -22.24
N LEU A 37 4.98 -6.92 -22.22
CA LEU A 37 5.37 -6.24 -20.98
C LEU A 37 4.16 -5.46 -20.44
N LEU A 38 3.29 -6.16 -19.72
CA LEU A 38 2.16 -5.56 -19.03
C LEU A 38 2.63 -5.04 -17.66
N TRP A 39 2.20 -3.82 -17.33
CA TRP A 39 2.44 -3.15 -16.05
C TRP A 39 3.91 -2.89 -15.75
N LEU A 40 4.50 -1.95 -16.47
CA LEU A 40 5.85 -1.46 -16.22
C LEU A 40 5.82 0.00 -15.79
N ASN A 41 6.62 0.36 -14.77
CA ASN A 41 6.74 1.77 -14.37
C ASN A 41 7.63 2.52 -15.35
N LYS A 42 8.80 1.96 -15.65
CA LYS A 42 9.79 2.59 -16.54
C LYS A 42 10.75 1.58 -17.14
N ILE A 43 11.02 1.74 -18.44
CA ILE A 43 12.05 1.01 -19.18
C ILE A 43 13.06 2.00 -19.73
N ASN A 44 14.33 1.74 -19.47
CA ASN A 44 15.46 2.45 -20.06
C ASN A 44 16.47 1.40 -20.57
N ASP A 45 17.43 1.83 -21.39
CA ASP A 45 18.49 0.95 -21.90
C ASP A 45 19.34 0.29 -20.79
N THR A 46 19.39 0.93 -19.62
CA THR A 46 20.17 0.47 -18.47
C THR A 46 19.39 -0.39 -17.49
N TRP A 47 18.10 -0.13 -17.29
CA TRP A 47 17.32 -0.76 -16.24
C TRP A 47 15.81 -0.78 -16.56
N LEU A 48 15.16 -1.78 -15.98
CA LEU A 48 13.73 -2.05 -16.08
C LEU A 48 13.13 -1.98 -14.68
N GLU A 49 12.01 -1.29 -14.49
CA GLU A 49 11.35 -1.16 -13.19
C GLU A 49 9.91 -1.66 -13.22
N ILE A 50 9.65 -2.70 -12.45
CA ILE A 50 8.34 -3.35 -12.33
C ILE A 50 7.67 -2.86 -11.04
N PRO A 51 6.44 -2.30 -11.10
CA PRO A 51 5.67 -1.96 -9.92
C PRO A 51 5.34 -3.25 -9.14
N ARG A 52 5.64 -3.26 -7.85
CA ARG A 52 5.12 -4.27 -6.92
C ARG A 52 4.23 -3.56 -5.92
N TYR A 53 2.95 -3.90 -5.96
CA TYR A 53 2.01 -3.52 -4.93
C TYR A 53 2.31 -4.33 -3.66
N ASP A 54 2.48 -3.63 -2.54
CA ASP A 54 2.58 -4.26 -1.24
C ASP A 54 1.23 -4.91 -0.89
N LYS A 55 1.19 -6.25 -0.82
CA LYS A 55 -0.02 -7.03 -0.51
C LYS A 55 -0.57 -6.71 0.89
N GLY A 56 0.25 -6.13 1.77
CA GLY A 56 -0.09 -5.95 3.18
C GLY A 56 -0.89 -4.70 3.51
N MET A 57 -1.38 -3.90 2.56
CA MET A 57 -1.80 -2.53 2.91
C MET A 57 -3.30 -2.21 2.79
N THR A 58 -3.78 -1.74 3.93
CA THR A 58 -5.02 -1.12 4.43
C THR A 58 -5.61 0.07 3.63
N TRP A 59 -5.11 0.42 2.44
CA TRP A 59 -5.43 1.70 1.77
C TRP A 59 -6.90 1.81 1.34
N TRP A 60 -7.51 0.71 0.90
CA TRP A 60 -8.93 0.66 0.57
C TRP A 60 -9.83 1.03 1.77
N GLY A 61 -9.42 0.71 2.99
CA GLY A 61 -10.15 1.04 4.20
C GLY A 61 -9.93 2.47 4.71
N MET A 62 -8.92 3.19 4.21
CA MET A 62 -8.57 4.51 4.75
C MET A 62 -9.56 5.60 4.32
N ILE A 63 -10.05 5.60 3.08
CA ILE A 63 -11.06 6.57 2.63
C ILE A 63 -12.38 6.38 3.39
N PRO A 64 -12.98 5.17 3.44
CA PRO A 64 -14.22 4.97 4.21
C PRO A 64 -14.06 5.35 5.68
N SER A 65 -12.92 4.99 6.30
CA SER A 65 -12.59 5.39 7.67
C SER A 65 -12.51 6.91 7.82
N ALA A 66 -11.86 7.61 6.88
CA ALA A 66 -11.76 9.07 6.90
C ALA A 66 -13.14 9.72 6.81
N VAL A 67 -14.01 9.26 5.89
CA VAL A 67 -15.38 9.78 5.75
C VAL A 67 -16.19 9.61 7.04
N LEU A 68 -16.07 8.45 7.69
CA LEU A 68 -16.73 8.18 8.97
C LEU A 68 -16.21 9.11 10.09
N MET A 69 -14.90 9.31 10.20
CA MET A 69 -14.32 10.24 11.19
C MET A 69 -14.68 11.70 10.92
N LEU A 70 -14.82 12.09 9.65
CA LEU A 70 -15.33 13.41 9.27
C LEU A 70 -16.78 13.60 9.73
N GLY A 71 -17.62 12.58 9.59
CA GLY A 71 -19.00 12.60 10.11
C GLY A 71 -19.05 12.85 11.62
N PHE A 72 -18.24 12.16 12.40
CA PHE A 72 -18.13 12.40 13.85
C PHE A 72 -17.57 13.79 14.20
N THR A 73 -16.67 14.32 13.39
CA THR A 73 -16.13 15.67 13.54
C THR A 73 -17.22 16.73 13.31
N ILE A 74 -18.06 16.55 12.29
CA ILE A 74 -19.20 17.45 12.03
C ILE A 74 -20.26 17.34 13.13
N TYR A 75 -20.55 16.13 13.59
CA TYR A 75 -21.51 15.89 14.68
C TYR A 75 -21.08 16.55 16.00
N SER A 76 -19.78 16.48 16.34
CA SER A 76 -19.25 17.16 17.52
C SER A 76 -19.33 18.69 17.39
N LEU A 77 -19.04 19.27 16.21
CA LEU A 77 -19.26 20.70 15.95
C LEU A 77 -20.72 21.12 16.12
N TYR A 78 -21.64 20.35 15.54
CA TYR A 78 -23.08 20.58 15.70
C TYR A 78 -23.50 20.58 17.18
N SER A 79 -22.99 19.61 17.94
CA SER A 79 -23.26 19.49 19.38
C SER A 79 -22.75 20.71 20.17
N ILE A 80 -21.58 21.26 19.83
CA ILE A 80 -21.04 22.49 20.47
C ILE A 80 -21.99 23.67 20.22
N VAL A 81 -22.48 23.84 18.99
CA VAL A 81 -23.36 24.96 18.62
C VAL A 81 -24.69 24.88 19.36
N ILE A 82 -25.33 23.69 19.37
CA ILE A 82 -26.61 23.46 20.07
C ILE A 82 -26.45 23.72 21.57
N MET A 83 -25.39 23.18 22.20
CA MET A 83 -25.15 23.36 23.64
C MET A 83 -24.94 24.83 24.02
N LYS A 84 -24.33 25.63 23.13
CA LYS A 84 -24.11 27.06 23.34
C LYS A 84 -25.38 27.90 23.19
N ILE A 85 -26.34 27.46 22.35
CA ILE A 85 -27.61 28.16 22.12
C ILE A 85 -28.64 27.78 23.19
N SER A 86 -28.74 26.49 23.54
CA SER A 86 -29.84 25.96 24.35
C SER A 86 -29.62 26.06 25.87
N TRP A 87 -28.38 26.18 26.36
CA TRP A 87 -28.10 26.27 27.80
C TRP A 87 -27.12 27.40 28.14
N HIS A 88 -27.54 28.26 29.07
CA HIS A 88 -26.63 29.12 29.82
C HIS A 88 -25.77 28.21 30.72
N LEU A 89 -24.63 27.81 30.15
CA LEU A 89 -23.63 26.83 30.59
C LEU A 89 -23.49 26.63 32.12
N SER A 90 -24.16 25.62 32.70
CA SER A 90 -23.86 25.16 34.07
C SER A 90 -22.83 24.01 34.11
N GLY A 91 -22.49 23.43 32.96
CA GLY A 91 -21.65 22.22 32.88
C GLY A 91 -20.38 22.40 32.05
N ASN A 92 -19.35 23.05 32.60
CA ASN A 92 -18.03 23.19 31.98
C ASN A 92 -17.42 21.84 31.54
N ILE A 93 -17.75 20.77 32.27
CA ILE A 93 -17.25 19.41 32.02
C ILE A 93 -17.79 18.85 30.68
N LEU A 94 -19.08 19.04 30.38
CA LEU A 94 -19.68 18.49 29.17
C LEU A 94 -19.13 19.18 27.92
N LEU A 95 -18.96 20.51 27.98
CA LEU A 95 -18.30 21.27 26.91
C LEU A 95 -16.87 20.77 26.66
N LEU A 96 -16.11 20.53 27.73
CA LEU A 96 -14.74 20.01 27.63
C LEU A 96 -14.70 18.64 26.95
N VAL A 97 -15.61 17.72 27.31
CA VAL A 97 -15.70 16.39 26.70
C VAL A 97 -16.00 16.47 25.20
N VAL A 98 -16.94 17.34 24.79
CA VAL A 98 -17.27 17.53 23.37
C VAL A 98 -16.11 18.17 22.59
N LEU A 99 -15.36 19.09 23.22
CA LEU A 99 -14.20 19.72 22.59
C LEU A 99 -13.04 18.72 22.42
N LEU A 100 -12.81 17.86 23.41
CA LEU A 100 -11.83 16.77 23.31
C LEU A 100 -12.22 15.74 22.24
N SER A 101 -13.51 15.40 22.14
CA SER A 101 -13.97 14.47 21.10
C SER A 101 -13.78 15.07 19.70
N PHE A 102 -14.09 16.35 19.51
CA PHE A 102 -13.82 17.06 18.27
C PHE A 102 -12.33 17.01 17.88
N MET A 103 -11.43 17.34 18.81
CA MET A 103 -9.98 17.27 18.59
C MET A 103 -9.52 15.86 18.22
N PHE A 104 -10.04 14.83 18.90
CA PHE A 104 -9.72 13.44 18.63
C PHE A 104 -10.18 13.00 17.23
N PHE A 105 -11.44 13.23 16.87
CA PHE A 105 -11.99 12.83 15.58
C PHE A 105 -11.32 13.55 14.41
N LEU A 106 -11.01 14.85 14.58
CA LEU A 106 -10.27 15.62 13.60
C LEU A 106 -8.86 15.05 13.40
N HIS A 107 -8.16 14.71 14.49
CA HIS A 107 -6.82 14.14 14.41
C HIS A 107 -6.81 12.79 13.69
N CYS A 108 -7.77 11.91 13.99
CA CYS A 108 -7.93 10.65 13.30
C CYS A 108 -8.27 10.81 11.81
N PHE A 109 -9.13 11.77 11.46
CA PHE A 109 -9.43 12.09 10.07
C PHE A 109 -8.17 12.49 9.29
N LEU A 110 -7.40 13.44 9.83
CA LEU A 110 -6.14 13.89 9.23
C LEU A 110 -5.13 12.74 9.12
N PHE A 111 -5.12 11.84 10.11
CA PHE A 111 -4.27 10.65 10.10
C PHE A 111 -4.64 9.70 8.95
N CYS A 112 -5.92 9.38 8.76
CA CYS A 112 -6.38 8.54 7.64
C CYS A 112 -6.04 9.17 6.28
N MET A 113 -6.22 10.49 6.14
CA MET A 113 -5.85 11.22 4.92
C MET A 113 -4.35 11.17 4.66
N LYS A 114 -3.53 11.39 5.69
CA LYS A 114 -2.06 11.26 5.58
C LYS A 114 -1.67 9.86 5.13
N LEU A 115 -2.24 8.82 5.72
CA LEU A 115 -1.95 7.43 5.31
C LEU A 115 -2.33 7.16 3.87
N TYR A 116 -3.46 7.67 3.39
CA TYR A 116 -3.90 7.44 2.02
C TYR A 116 -3.00 8.13 0.97
N PHE A 117 -2.58 9.38 1.21
CA PHE A 117 -1.82 10.17 0.23
C PHE A 117 -0.29 10.05 0.34
N VAL A 118 0.25 9.92 1.55
CA VAL A 118 1.70 10.02 1.80
C VAL A 118 2.38 8.65 1.80
N THR A 119 1.65 7.58 2.09
CA THR A 119 2.23 6.24 2.16
C THR A 119 2.69 5.80 0.76
N PRO A 120 3.97 5.38 0.59
CA PRO A 120 4.44 4.88 -0.69
C PRO A 120 3.67 3.60 -1.06
N ARG A 121 2.94 3.68 -2.16
CA ARG A 121 2.08 2.61 -2.69
C ARG A 121 2.90 1.54 -3.42
N ASP A 122 3.89 2.00 -4.18
CA ASP A 122 4.71 1.15 -5.02
C ASP A 122 6.02 0.84 -4.32
N GLN A 123 6.34 -0.44 -4.25
CA GLN A 123 7.64 -0.94 -3.80
C GLN A 123 8.35 -1.58 -5.00
N PRO A 124 8.85 -0.77 -5.95
CA PRO A 124 9.27 -1.28 -7.24
C PRO A 124 10.42 -2.28 -7.14
N VAL A 125 10.50 -3.16 -8.12
CA VAL A 125 11.65 -4.03 -8.35
C VAL A 125 12.38 -3.52 -9.58
N ARG A 126 13.65 -3.16 -9.43
CA ARG A 126 14.49 -2.66 -10.52
C ARG A 126 15.50 -3.71 -10.95
N PHE A 127 15.44 -4.10 -12.21
CA PHE A 127 16.41 -4.98 -12.85
C PHE A 127 17.44 -4.12 -13.59
N ASN A 128 18.72 -4.22 -13.23
CA ASN A 128 19.79 -3.51 -13.90
C ASN A 128 20.45 -4.43 -14.93
N LYS A 129 20.34 -4.09 -16.22
CA LYS A 129 20.91 -4.89 -17.32
C LYS A 129 22.43 -4.85 -17.31
N LYS A 130 23.05 -3.69 -17.02
CA LYS A 130 24.51 -3.52 -17.04
C LYS A 130 25.20 -4.23 -15.87
N ARG A 131 24.61 -4.17 -14.68
CA ARG A 131 25.17 -4.79 -13.47
C ARG A 131 24.70 -6.22 -13.23
N GLN A 132 23.72 -6.70 -14.02
CA GLN A 132 23.03 -7.98 -13.83
C GLN A 132 22.49 -8.21 -12.40
N ASN A 133 22.20 -7.11 -11.68
CA ASN A 133 21.70 -7.13 -10.31
C ASN A 133 20.24 -6.71 -10.25
N VAL A 134 19.52 -7.28 -9.30
CA VAL A 134 18.13 -6.94 -8.99
C VAL A 134 18.11 -6.14 -7.71
N TYR A 135 17.48 -4.97 -7.74
CA TYR A 135 17.28 -4.11 -6.58
C TYR A 135 15.82 -4.16 -6.17
N VAL A 136 15.56 -4.55 -4.93
CA VAL A 136 14.22 -4.62 -4.38
C VAL A 136 14.04 -3.47 -3.40
N PHE A 137 13.22 -2.49 -3.77
CA PHE A 137 12.87 -1.40 -2.88
C PHE A 137 11.81 -1.89 -1.89
N LYS A 138 12.04 -1.70 -0.59
CA LYS A 138 11.08 -2.00 0.47
C LYS A 138 11.00 -0.81 1.40
N CYS A 139 9.80 -0.28 1.61
CA CYS A 139 9.59 0.72 2.64
C CYS A 139 9.40 0.00 3.98
N LYS A 140 10.29 0.24 4.95
CA LYS A 140 10.14 -0.33 6.29
C LYS A 140 9.19 0.56 7.09
N LYS A 141 7.95 0.11 7.24
CA LYS A 141 6.97 0.77 8.10
C LYS A 141 7.41 0.60 9.54
N ASP A 142 7.53 1.71 10.25
CA ASP A 142 7.78 1.69 11.68
C ASP A 142 6.46 1.66 12.46
N ARG A 143 6.50 1.29 13.74
CA ARG A 143 5.33 1.25 14.62
C ARG A 143 4.69 2.63 14.79
N ILE A 144 5.47 3.69 14.64
CA ILE A 144 5.03 5.08 14.78
C ILE A 144 4.67 5.63 13.39
N PRO A 145 3.39 5.95 13.13
CA PRO A 145 2.94 6.42 11.82
C PRO A 145 3.40 7.84 11.44
N TRP A 146 3.94 8.57 12.41
CA TRP A 146 4.33 9.97 12.24
C TRP A 146 5.76 10.15 11.73
N PHE A 147 6.60 9.13 11.84
CA PHE A 147 7.98 9.16 11.35
C PHE A 147 8.05 8.96 9.83
N LYS A 148 9.08 9.53 9.21
CA LYS A 148 9.44 9.18 7.83
C LYS A 148 9.90 7.72 7.83
N TRP A 149 9.23 6.89 7.03
CA TRP A 149 9.63 5.49 6.89
C TRP A 149 10.81 5.36 5.95
N PRO A 150 11.94 4.78 6.39
CA PRO A 150 13.11 4.64 5.54
C PRO A 150 12.86 3.62 4.42
N VAL A 151 13.43 3.92 3.25
CA VAL A 151 13.47 2.99 2.13
C VAL A 151 14.72 2.13 2.26
N ILE A 152 14.53 0.82 2.31
CA ILE A 152 15.59 -0.18 2.32
C ILE A 152 15.70 -0.73 0.89
N ILE A 153 16.93 -0.82 0.40
CA ILE A 153 17.25 -1.42 -0.89
C ILE A 153 17.96 -2.74 -0.59
N THR A 154 17.37 -3.85 -1.02
CA THR A 154 17.94 -5.20 -0.89
C THR A 154 18.29 -5.75 -2.26
#